data_AF-A0A814XJT1-F1
#
_entry.id   AF-A0A814XJT1-F1
#
_cell.length_a   1.000
_cell.length_b   1.000
_cell.length_c   1.000
_cell.angle_alpha   90.00
_cell.angle_beta   90.00
_cell.angle_gamma   90.00
#
_symmetry.space_group_name_H-M   'P 1'
#
loop_
_entity.id
_entity.type
_entity.pdbx_description
1 polymer ?
#
loop_
_entity_poly.entity_id
_entity_poly.type
_entity_poly.pdbx_seq_one_letter_code
_entity_poly.pdbx_strand_id
1 'polypeptide(L)' 'MILICYVYRNPMFVRSAIVQANGSSFIDDNYRTSTTAYLRHRQISIIKCIEQHFAQFQGNINPLNLEPLQIIRYENNQEV' A
#
# COMPACT_ATOMS: atom_id res chain seq x y z
N MET A 1 3.52 15.10 28.08
CA MET A 1 2.64 15.08 26.89
C MET A 1 3.52 15.32 25.66
N ILE A 2 3.96 14.28 24.97
CA ILE A 2 4.85 14.42 23.81
C ILE A 2 3.97 14.54 22.57
N LEU A 3 3.92 15.74 22.01
CA LEU A 3 3.27 16.01 20.73
C LEU A 3 4.24 15.57 19.63
N ILE A 4 4.03 14.38 19.08
CA ILE A 4 4.79 13.89 17.92
C ILE A 4 4.14 14.50 16.67
N CYS A 5 4.61 15.67 16.25
CA CYS A 5 4.29 16.24 14.94
C CYS A 5 4.99 15.44 13.84
N TYR A 6 4.37 14.35 13.37
CA TYR A 6 4.80 13.67 12.15
C TYR A 6 4.32 14.50 10.95
N VAL A 7 5.26 15.07 10.19
CA VAL A 7 4.96 15.69 8.89
C VAL A 7 4.53 14.57 7.94
N TYR A 8 3.22 14.34 7.84
CA TYR A 8 2.64 13.38 6.92
C TYR A 8 2.83 13.91 5.50
N ARG A 9 3.86 13.43 4.79
CA ARG A 9 3.86 13.53 3.33
C ARG A 9 2.69 12.66 2.85
N ASN A 10 1.67 13.31 2.31
CA ASN A 10 0.53 12.65 1.72
C ASN A 10 1.05 11.58 0.73
N PRO A 11 0.68 10.30 0.87
CA PRO A 11 1.15 9.27 -0.05
C PRO A 11 0.72 9.68 -1.45
N MET A 12 1.69 9.89 -2.35
CA MET A 12 1.39 10.34 -3.71
C MET A 12 0.70 9.20 -4.44
N PHE A 13 -0.61 9.33 -4.60
CA PHE A 13 -1.40 8.40 -5.38
C PHE A 13 -0.98 8.49 -6.85
N VAL A 14 -0.59 7.35 -7.42
CA VAL A 14 -0.25 7.19 -8.82
C VAL A 14 -1.28 6.29 -9.48
N ARG A 15 -1.46 6.41 -10.80
CA ARG A 15 -2.31 5.48 -11.54
C ARG A 15 -1.73 4.07 -11.38
N SER A 16 -2.58 3.12 -10.97
CA SER A 16 -2.16 1.72 -10.89
C SER A 16 -2.08 1.16 -12.30
N ALA A 17 -1.06 0.36 -12.57
CA ALA A 17 -0.96 -0.34 -13.83
C ALA A 17 -0.58 -1.80 -13.55
N ILE A 18 -1.17 -2.71 -14.31
CA ILE A 18 -0.75 -4.12 -14.30
C ILE A 18 0.47 -4.20 -15.22
N VAL A 19 1.61 -4.62 -14.67
CA VAL A 19 2.84 -4.82 -15.44
C VAL A 19 3.02 -6.31 -15.66
N GLN A 20 3.45 -6.71 -16.87
CA GLN A 20 3.80 -8.11 -17.12
C GLN A 20 4.88 -8.58 -16.13
N ALA A 21 4.87 -9.87 -15.80
CA ALA A 21 5.83 -10.46 -14.86
C ALA A 21 7.31 -10.28 -15.27
N ASN A 22 7.58 -10.00 -16.55
CA ASN A 22 8.89 -9.69 -17.11
C ASN A 22 9.27 -8.19 -17.04
N GLY A 23 8.40 -7.33 -16.51
CA GLY A 23 8.62 -5.89 -16.35
C GLY A 23 8.59 -5.06 -17.64
N SER A 24 8.33 -5.67 -18.80
CA SER A 24 8.59 -5.03 -20.10
C SER A 24 7.45 -4.17 -20.62
N SER A 25 6.21 -4.41 -20.17
CA SER A 25 5.03 -3.77 -20.73
C SER A 25 3.92 -3.60 -19.70
N PHE A 26 3.24 -2.46 -19.75
CA PHE A 26 1.93 -2.28 -19.12
C PHE A 26 0.91 -3.13 -19.87
N ILE A 27 0.21 -4.02 -19.16
CA ILE A 27 -0.71 -4.99 -19.74
C ILE A 27 -1.99 -4.29 -20.18
N ASP A 28 -2.57 -3.43 -19.34
CA ASP A 28 -3.77 -2.67 -19.70
C ASP A 28 -4.13 -1.63 -18.63
N ASP A 29 -4.60 -0.47 -19.07
CA ASP A 29 -5.18 0.57 -18.21
C ASP A 29 -6.68 0.32 -17.93
N ASN A 30 -7.31 -0.63 -18.63
CA ASN A 30 -8.72 -0.96 -18.50
C ASN A 30 -9.02 -2.05 -17.45
N TYR A 31 -8.06 -2.93 -17.12
CA TYR A 31 -8.27 -3.99 -16.12
C TYR A 31 -8.12 -3.49 -14.68
N ARG A 32 -7.24 -2.51 -14.44
CA ARG A 32 -7.07 -1.92 -13.10
C ARG A 32 -7.12 -0.42 -13.19
N THR A 33 -8.31 0.12 -12.99
CA THR A 33 -8.56 1.55 -13.16
C THR A 33 -8.37 2.36 -11.88
N SER A 34 -7.85 1.78 -10.81
CA SER A 34 -7.64 2.47 -9.53
C SER A 34 -6.40 3.34 -9.49
N THR A 35 -6.38 4.28 -8.54
CA THR A 35 -5.15 4.94 -8.10
C THR A 35 -4.58 4.22 -6.88
N THR A 36 -3.25 4.09 -6.79
CA THR A 36 -2.57 3.42 -5.69
C THR A 36 -1.51 4.27 -5.06
N ALA A 37 -1.28 4.04 -3.78
CA ALA A 37 -0.10 4.54 -3.09
C ALA A 37 0.43 3.47 -2.15
N TYR A 38 1.74 3.48 -1.92
CA TYR A 38 2.39 2.55 -1.01
C TYR A 38 2.76 3.27 0.28
N LEU A 39 2.32 2.71 1.40
CA LEU A 39 2.77 3.15 2.70
C LEU A 39 4.09 2.46 3.00
N ARG A 40 5.15 3.25 3.22
CA ARG A 40 6.43 2.71 3.66
C ARG A 40 6.27 2.09 5.04
N HIS A 41 6.89 0.93 5.22
CA HIS A 41 6.91 0.20 6.48
C HIS A 41 7.24 1.11 7.65
N ARG A 42 6.45 0.97 8.72
CA ARG A 42 6.77 1.42 10.09
C ARG A 42 7.09 2.92 10.25
N GLN A 43 6.79 3.76 9.26
CA GLN A 43 6.91 5.21 9.41
C GLN A 43 5.82 5.79 10.33
N ILE A 44 4.71 5.08 10.49
CA ILE A 44 3.55 5.53 11.27
C ILE A 44 3.13 4.42 12.24
N SER A 45 2.83 4.79 13.48
CA SER A 45 2.43 3.85 14.55
C SER A 45 1.23 2.98 14.16
N ILE A 46 0.29 3.52 13.39
CA ILE A 46 -0.88 2.78 12.92
C ILE A 46 -0.52 1.67 11.92
N ILE A 47 0.41 1.94 10.99
CA ILE A 47 0.90 0.96 10.02
C ILE A 47 1.58 -0.19 10.77
N LYS A 48 2.42 0.13 11.75
CA LYS A 48 3.11 -0.87 12.57
C LYS A 48 2.11 -1.77 13.32
N CYS A 49 1.05 -1.20 13.87
CA CYS A 49 0.00 -1.97 14.54
C CYS A 49 -0.70 -2.95 13.58
N ILE A 50 -1.06 -2.48 12.38
CA ILE A 50 -1.69 -3.30 11.34
C ILE A 50 -0.76 -4.45 10.94
N GLU A 51 0.51 -4.16 10.62
CA GLU A 51 1.51 -5.17 10.24
C GLU A 51 1.71 -6.22 11.35
N GLN A 52 1.79 -5.80 12.61
CA GLN A 52 1.96 -6.71 13.75
C GLN A 52 0.75 -7.62 13.95
N HIS A 53 -0.46 -7.07 13.87
CA HIS A 53 -1.68 -7.85 14.02
C HIS A 53 -1.86 -8.85 12.87
N PHE A 54 -1.57 -8.44 11.64
CA PHE A 54 -1.62 -9.31 10.47
C PHE A 54 -0.58 -10.45 10.54
N ALA A 55 0.64 -10.12 10.96
CA ALA A 55 1.70 -11.12 11.16
C ALA A 55 1.32 -12.18 12.20
N GLN A 56 0.68 -11.79 13.31
CA GLN A 56 0.15 -12.71 14.31
C GLN A 56 -0.96 -13.59 13.72
N PHE A 57 -1.90 -12.99 13.00
CA PHE A 57 -3.01 -13.70 12.35
C PHE A 57 -2.53 -14.77 11.35
N GLN A 58 -1.47 -14.50 10.59
CA GLN A 58 -0.91 -15.44 9.62
C GLN A 58 -0.01 -16.54 10.22
N GLY A 59 0.02 -16.68 11.55
CA GLY A 59 0.84 -17.70 12.23
C GLY A 59 2.19 -17.21 12.73
N ASN A 60 2.27 -15.94 13.16
CA ASN A 60 3.48 -15.29 13.71
C ASN A 60 4.65 -15.19 12.72
N ILE A 61 4.34 -14.84 11.47
CA ILE A 61 5.39 -14.52 10.50
C ILE A 61 6.15 -13.24 10.92
N ASN A 62 7.40 -13.09 10.49
CA ASN A 62 8.15 -11.87 10.77
C ASN A 62 7.49 -10.69 10.02
N PRO A 63 7.05 -9.60 10.68
CA PRO A 63 6.45 -8.45 10.00
C PRO A 63 7.42 -7.72 9.05
N LEU A 64 8.71 -8.07 9.02
CA LEU A 64 9.68 -7.59 8.03
C LEU A 64 9.54 -8.30 6.67
N ASN A 65 8.88 -9.46 6.63
CA ASN A 65 8.69 -10.25 5.43
C ASN A 65 7.37 -9.89 4.71
N LEU A 66 6.59 -8.96 5.29
CA LEU A 66 5.38 -8.44 4.68
C LEU A 66 5.73 -7.46 3.58
N GLU A 67 5.00 -7.50 2.47
CA GLU A 67 5.07 -6.44 1.47
C GLU A 67 4.56 -5.11 2.05
N PRO A 68 5.04 -3.95 1.55
CA PRO A 68 4.51 -2.65 1.95
C PRO A 68 3.00 -2.57 1.71
N LEU A 69 2.28 -1.97 2.66
CA LEU A 69 0.83 -1.79 2.52
C LEU A 69 0.51 -0.94 1.28
N GLN A 70 -0.19 -1.54 0.32
CA GLN A 70 -0.74 -0.85 -0.83
C GLN A 70 -2.14 -0.31 -0.48
N ILE A 71 -2.32 1.00 -0.55
CA ILE A 71 -3.64 1.63 -0.52
C ILE A 71 -4.14 1.74 -1.94
N ILE A 72 -5.37 1.29 -2.17
CA ILE A 72 -6.07 1.40 -3.45
C ILE A 72 -7.24 2.35 -3.27
N ARG A 73 -7.38 3.33 -4.16
CA ARG A 73 -8.49 4.29 -4.19
C ARG A 73 -9.15 4.25 -5.56
N TYR A 74 -10.46 4.00 -5.54
CA TYR A 74 -11.35 4.04 -6.69
C TYR A 74 -12.16 5.34 -6.63
N GLU A 75 -12.17 6.11 -7.70
CA GLU A 75 -12.97 7.34 -7.85
C GLU A 75 -13.73 7.28 -9.18
N ASN A 76 -14.91 7.90 -9.27
CA ASN A 76 -15.65 8.12 -10.53
C ASN A 76 -15.81 6.87 -11.43
N ASN A 77 -16.64 5.91 -11.02
CA ASN A 77 -16.95 4.69 -11.80
C ASN A 77 -15.73 3.82 -12.17
N GLN A 78 -14.62 3.94 -11.44
CA GLN A 78 -13.49 3.03 -11.58
C GLN A 78 -13.85 1.64 -11.05
N GLU A 79 -13.61 0.62 -11.88
CA GLU A 79 -13.91 -0.78 -11.59
C GLU A 79 -12.67 -1.55 -11.08
N VAL A 80 -12.96 -2.60 -10.30
CA VAL A 80 -12.02 -3.55 -9.68
C VAL A 80 -11.58 -4.60 -10.68
#